data_AF-A0A0A2KMG8-F1
#
_entry.id   AF-A0A0A2KMG8-F1
#
_cell.length_a   1.000
_cell.length_b   1.000
_cell.length_c   1.000
_cell.angle_alpha   90.00
_cell.angle_beta   90.00
_cell.angle_gamma   90.00
#
_symmetry.space_group_name_H-M   'P 1'
#
loop_
_entity.id
_entity.type
_entity.pdbx_description
1 polymer ?
#
loop_
_entity_poly.entity_id
_entity_poly.type
_entity_poly.pdbx_seq_one_letter_code
_entity_poly.pdbx_strand_id
1 'polypeptide(L)'
;MWSPVAVPFQNSQPLPILPTTDEIRACTNVLWKTMASKIVAVNDDIVAKYGGCVNEWEGQALIYLEQHVPEVPAPRLYAMYYDSKQLFLIMQRVPGVPLHSIWPSLAHSEKDDIITKLQLIFDAMRKAECPWPDFFGGLDGGGVYHYLFYSQHGDKKFLGPFSGEPAFVAGLIGNYRALVERNNLPDYKARFYEKYLARVLQGHRPTLTHGDVQQKNIMVVENTSRPNDQGGRSFDIVLVDWENSGWFPDFWEFFCASYPLTFQWEEDWSWRVQEFVQVWPAEMAIMQLMDKDLGL
;
A
#
# COMPACT_ATOMS: atom_id res chain seq x y z
N MET A 1 -13.09 -0.74 18.63
CA MET A 1 -13.10 0.49 17.82
C MET A 1 -11.66 0.95 17.74
N TRP A 2 -11.06 0.92 16.55
CA TRP A 2 -9.68 1.34 16.34
C TRP A 2 -9.55 2.86 16.57
N SER A 3 -8.39 3.27 17.10
CA SER A 3 -8.05 4.68 17.27
C SER A 3 -6.55 4.84 17.03
N PRO A 4 -6.14 5.79 16.17
CA PRO A 4 -4.73 6.01 15.88
C PRO A 4 -3.93 6.34 17.14
N VAL A 5 -2.68 5.91 17.19
CA VAL A 5 -1.78 6.21 18.31
C VAL A 5 -1.19 7.61 18.19
N ALA A 6 -0.86 8.23 19.31
CA ALA A 6 -0.12 9.49 19.31
C ALA A 6 1.37 9.26 19.05
N VAL A 7 2.04 10.23 18.42
CA VAL A 7 3.49 10.28 18.26
C VAL A 7 4.09 11.12 19.41
N PRO A 8 5.15 10.67 20.12
CA PRO A 8 5.91 9.45 19.87
C PRO A 8 5.17 8.17 20.31
N PHE A 9 5.34 7.12 19.52
CA PHE A 9 4.85 5.78 19.77
C PHE A 9 6.01 4.81 19.99
N GLN A 10 5.83 3.89 20.93
CA GLN A 10 6.68 2.71 21.11
C GLN A 10 5.77 1.51 21.40
N ASN A 11 5.98 0.42 20.67
CA ASN A 11 5.15 -0.78 20.77
C ASN A 11 5.42 -1.54 22.09
N SER A 12 4.49 -2.39 22.50
CA SER A 12 4.62 -3.21 23.70
C SER A 12 5.68 -4.31 23.53
N GLN A 13 6.29 -4.72 24.64
CA GLN A 13 7.30 -5.78 24.64
C GLN A 13 6.70 -7.12 24.14
N PRO A 14 7.49 -7.97 23.46
CA PRO A 14 8.95 -7.92 23.33
C PRO A 14 9.44 -7.00 22.20
N LEU A 15 10.49 -6.21 22.45
CA LEU A 15 11.20 -5.40 21.45
C LEU A 15 12.67 -5.80 21.39
N PRO A 16 13.31 -5.76 20.21
CA PRO A 16 14.77 -5.77 20.15
C PRO A 16 15.34 -4.48 20.77
N ILE A 17 16.66 -4.46 21.00
CA ILE A 17 17.34 -3.23 21.41
C ILE A 17 17.21 -2.23 20.25
N LEU A 18 16.46 -1.15 20.49
CA LEU A 18 16.22 -0.15 19.46
C LEU A 18 17.44 0.76 19.29
N PRO A 19 17.85 1.07 18.05
CA PRO A 19 18.96 1.97 17.79
C PRO A 19 18.58 3.41 18.11
N THR A 20 19.58 4.18 18.49
CA THR A 20 19.49 5.64 18.62
C THR A 20 19.34 6.31 17.26
N THR A 21 18.81 7.53 17.24
CA THR A 21 18.68 8.32 16.01
C THR A 21 20.05 8.57 15.34
N ASP A 22 21.11 8.75 16.12
CA ASP A 22 22.47 8.94 15.60
C ASP A 22 23.02 7.68 14.93
N GLU A 23 22.78 6.49 15.51
CA GLU A 23 23.14 5.20 14.88
C GLU A 23 22.39 4.99 13.57
N ILE A 24 21.09 5.31 13.54
CA ILE A 24 20.27 5.23 12.31
C ILE A 24 20.81 6.17 11.22
N ARG A 25 21.17 7.41 11.58
CA ARG A 25 21.71 8.40 10.64
C ARG A 25 23.09 7.98 10.12
N ALA A 26 23.94 7.45 10.98
CA ALA A 26 25.27 6.96 10.65
C ALA A 26 25.26 5.64 9.88
N CYS A 27 24.14 4.91 9.86
CA CYS A 27 24.03 3.62 9.18
C CYS A 27 24.35 3.74 7.68
N THR A 28 25.34 2.94 7.26
CA THR A 28 25.87 2.85 5.89
C THR A 28 25.14 1.83 5.03
N ASN A 29 24.41 0.90 5.64
CA ASN A 29 23.62 -0.11 4.94
C ASN A 29 22.28 0.48 4.47
N VAL A 30 22.32 1.19 3.35
CA VAL A 30 21.17 1.88 2.77
C VAL A 30 20.44 0.95 1.81
N LEU A 31 19.19 0.60 2.15
CA LEU A 31 18.33 -0.21 1.28
C LEU A 31 17.68 0.66 0.20
N TRP A 32 17.29 1.89 0.56
CA TRP A 32 16.65 2.83 -0.35
C TRP A 32 16.94 4.28 0.07
N LYS A 33 17.03 5.19 -0.90
CA LYS A 33 17.23 6.61 -0.64
C LYS A 33 16.62 7.46 -1.76
N THR A 34 15.86 8.46 -1.35
CA THR A 34 15.43 9.58 -2.19
C THR A 34 16.04 10.88 -1.65
N MET A 35 15.67 12.01 -2.24
CA MET A 35 16.03 13.33 -1.69
C MET A 35 15.34 13.61 -0.34
N ALA A 36 14.22 12.95 -0.03
CA ALA A 36 13.37 13.27 1.11
C ALA A 36 13.12 12.12 2.09
N SER A 37 13.55 10.90 1.77
CA SER A 37 13.41 9.71 2.61
C SER A 37 14.59 8.75 2.46
N LYS A 38 14.88 7.98 3.50
CA LYS A 38 15.92 6.95 3.53
C LYS A 38 15.39 5.72 4.26
N ILE A 39 15.75 4.54 3.77
CA ILE A 39 15.52 3.26 4.44
C ILE A 39 16.89 2.63 4.68
N VAL A 40 17.19 2.31 5.94
CA VAL A 40 18.46 1.69 6.34
C VAL A 40 18.21 0.39 7.09
N ALA A 41 18.97 -0.66 6.77
CA ALA A 41 19.00 -1.89 7.54
C ALA A 41 20.03 -1.73 8.66
N VAL A 42 19.55 -1.48 9.87
CA VAL A 42 20.42 -1.21 11.02
C VAL A 42 21.14 -2.48 11.45
N ASN A 43 20.41 -3.60 11.49
CA ASN A 43 20.93 -4.94 11.74
C ASN A 43 20.00 -5.96 11.06
N ASP A 44 20.10 -7.24 11.45
CA ASP A 44 19.28 -8.29 10.84
C ASP A 44 17.79 -8.25 11.23
N ASP A 45 17.46 -7.60 12.35
CA ASP A 45 16.10 -7.54 12.91
C ASP A 45 15.42 -6.19 12.71
N ILE A 46 16.16 -5.12 12.43
CA ILE A 46 15.67 -3.75 12.44
C ILE A 46 15.97 -3.03 11.13
N VAL A 47 14.91 -2.47 10.54
CA VAL A 47 14.98 -1.46 9.48
C VAL A 47 14.43 -0.14 10.02
N ALA A 48 15.03 0.98 9.59
CA ALA A 48 14.55 2.32 9.89
C ALA A 48 14.24 3.07 8.60
N LYS A 49 12.97 3.48 8.45
CA LYS A 49 12.51 4.40 7.39
C LYS A 49 12.39 5.79 8.00
N TYR A 50 13.09 6.78 7.45
CA TYR A 50 13.05 8.14 7.99
C TYR A 50 13.21 9.22 6.93
N GLY A 51 12.68 10.41 7.21
CA GLY A 51 12.78 11.54 6.28
C GLY A 51 11.69 12.60 6.45
N GLY A 52 11.73 13.59 5.56
CA GLY A 52 10.74 14.69 5.52
C GLY A 52 9.47 14.35 4.74
N CYS A 53 9.50 13.28 3.93
CA CYS A 53 8.31 12.76 3.22
C CYS A 53 7.83 11.41 3.77
N VAL A 54 8.35 10.96 4.92
CA VAL A 54 7.83 9.79 5.63
C VAL A 54 6.64 10.26 6.47
N ASN A 55 5.55 9.50 6.45
CA ASN A 55 4.28 9.93 7.03
C ASN A 55 3.83 8.98 8.15
N GLU A 56 3.08 9.53 9.11
CA GLU A 56 2.62 8.76 10.28
C GLU A 56 1.68 7.62 9.89
N TRP A 57 0.91 7.78 8.80
CA TRP A 57 -0.11 6.82 8.39
C TRP A 57 0.44 5.44 8.03
N GLU A 58 1.68 5.33 7.55
CA GLU A 58 2.32 4.03 7.37
C GLU A 58 2.52 3.33 8.72
N GLY A 59 2.98 4.05 9.74
CA GLY A 59 3.11 3.52 11.09
C GLY A 59 1.75 3.12 11.68
N GLN A 60 0.72 3.93 11.48
CA GLN A 60 -0.65 3.61 11.91
C GLN A 60 -1.18 2.35 11.21
N ALA A 61 -0.89 2.17 9.93
CA ALA A 61 -1.27 0.98 9.18
C ALA A 61 -0.64 -0.29 9.76
N LEU A 62 0.67 -0.27 10.05
CA LEU A 62 1.35 -1.42 10.66
C LEU A 62 0.78 -1.78 12.04
N ILE A 63 0.45 -0.78 12.87
CA ILE A 63 -0.18 -1.01 14.18
C ILE A 63 -1.58 -1.59 14.01
N TYR A 64 -2.37 -1.08 13.07
CA TYR A 64 -3.71 -1.60 12.79
C TYR A 64 -3.67 -3.07 12.37
N LEU A 65 -2.79 -3.42 11.43
CA LEU A 65 -2.64 -4.78 10.93
C LEU A 65 -2.26 -5.74 12.07
N GLU A 66 -1.29 -5.36 12.91
CA GLU A 66 -0.88 -6.16 14.06
C GLU A 66 -2.03 -6.43 15.05
N GLN A 67 -2.88 -5.42 15.30
CA GLN A 67 -3.92 -5.51 16.34
C GLN A 67 -5.27 -6.06 15.84
N HIS A 68 -5.60 -5.84 14.58
CA HIS A 68 -6.95 -6.06 14.06
C HIS A 68 -7.01 -7.01 12.86
N VAL A 69 -5.89 -7.24 12.16
CA VAL A 69 -5.83 -8.16 11.01
C VAL A 69 -4.52 -8.97 11.03
N PRO A 70 -4.20 -9.68 12.13
CA PRO A 70 -2.92 -10.37 12.30
C PRO A 70 -2.70 -11.51 11.29
N GLU A 71 -3.74 -11.95 10.58
CA GLU A 71 -3.66 -12.89 9.47
C GLU A 71 -2.95 -12.32 8.24
N VAL A 72 -2.82 -11.00 8.14
CA VAL A 72 -2.10 -10.30 7.07
C VAL A 72 -0.66 -10.04 7.53
N PRO A 73 0.33 -10.78 7.00
CA PRO A 73 1.70 -10.64 7.48
C PRO A 73 2.31 -9.31 7.00
N ALA A 74 2.68 -8.47 7.96
CA ALA A 74 3.31 -7.17 7.75
C ALA A 74 4.44 -6.94 8.77
N PRO A 75 5.41 -6.04 8.49
CA PRO A 75 6.44 -5.66 9.45
C PRO A 75 5.84 -5.13 10.75
N ARG A 76 6.33 -5.62 11.88
CA ARG A 76 5.97 -5.04 13.18
C ARG A 76 6.62 -3.66 13.35
N LEU A 77 5.84 -2.62 13.63
CA LEU A 77 6.37 -1.31 13.99
C LEU A 77 6.83 -1.34 15.46
N TYR A 78 8.09 -1.01 15.72
CA TYR A 78 8.66 -0.95 17.07
C TYR A 78 8.56 0.45 17.69
N ALA A 79 8.83 1.49 16.91
CA ALA A 79 8.73 2.88 17.35
C ALA A 79 8.44 3.82 16.19
N MET A 80 7.76 4.93 16.49
CA MET A 80 7.49 6.02 15.56
C MET A 80 7.64 7.36 16.28
N TYR A 81 8.54 8.23 15.83
CA TYR A 81 8.82 9.50 16.49
C TYR A 81 9.44 10.54 15.54
N TYR A 82 9.33 11.81 15.92
CA TYR A 82 10.03 12.90 15.22
C TYR A 82 11.39 13.18 15.84
N ASP A 83 12.40 13.38 15.00
CA ASP A 83 13.65 14.04 15.38
C ASP A 83 14.04 15.03 14.28
N SER A 84 14.36 16.27 14.68
CA SER A 84 14.81 17.32 13.75
C SER A 84 13.87 17.53 12.53
N LYS A 85 12.55 17.47 12.76
CA LYS A 85 11.47 17.56 11.74
C LYS A 85 11.43 16.41 10.73
N GLN A 86 12.17 15.33 10.94
CA GLN A 86 12.06 14.09 10.18
C GLN A 86 11.28 13.08 11.00
N LEU A 87 10.34 12.39 10.37
CA LEU A 87 9.69 11.24 10.99
C LEU A 87 10.60 10.03 10.88
N PHE A 88 10.66 9.22 11.93
CA PHE A 88 11.36 7.95 11.99
C PHE A 88 10.34 6.84 12.28
N LEU A 89 10.34 5.81 11.44
CA LEU A 89 9.65 4.54 11.64
C LEU A 89 10.72 3.46 11.86
N ILE A 90 10.76 2.91 13.06
CA ILE A 90 11.63 1.80 13.44
C ILE A 90 10.77 0.56 13.42
N MET A 91 11.09 -0.40 12.56
CA MET A 91 10.25 -1.56 12.33
C MET A 91 11.07 -2.82 12.10
N GLN A 92 10.39 -3.96 12.16
CA GLN A 92 10.96 -5.26 11.88
C GLN A 92 11.56 -5.28 10.48
N ARG A 93 12.83 -5.71 10.39
CA ARG A 93 13.41 -6.13 9.11
C ARG A 93 12.88 -7.51 8.79
N VAL A 94 12.10 -7.59 7.72
CA VAL A 94 11.61 -8.88 7.22
C VAL A 94 12.82 -9.65 6.66
N PRO A 95 13.04 -10.91 7.09
CA PRO A 95 14.09 -11.74 6.53
C PRO A 95 13.79 -12.12 5.06
N GLY A 96 14.75 -12.72 4.38
CA GLY A 96 14.56 -13.19 3.00
C GLY A 96 14.80 -12.10 1.95
N VAL A 97 14.13 -12.24 0.80
CA VAL A 97 14.36 -11.41 -0.39
C VAL A 97 13.05 -10.93 -1.02
N PRO A 98 13.05 -9.81 -1.77
CA PRO A 98 11.88 -9.39 -2.54
C PRO A 98 11.53 -10.40 -3.64
N LEU A 99 10.24 -10.63 -3.90
CA LEU A 99 9.75 -11.63 -4.85
C LEU A 99 10.31 -11.41 -6.26
N HIS A 100 10.41 -10.15 -6.71
CA HIS A 100 10.89 -9.83 -8.06
C HIS A 100 12.33 -10.34 -8.31
N SER A 101 13.13 -10.49 -7.24
CA SER A 101 14.53 -10.92 -7.36
C SER A 101 14.69 -12.40 -7.69
N ILE A 102 13.67 -13.22 -7.36
CA ILE A 102 13.70 -14.66 -7.57
C ILE A 102 12.60 -15.16 -8.50
N TRP A 103 11.54 -14.38 -8.75
CA TRP A 103 10.38 -14.79 -9.53
C TRP A 103 10.70 -15.46 -10.87
N PRO A 104 11.65 -14.95 -11.70
CA PRO A 104 12.01 -15.58 -12.96
C PRO A 104 12.69 -16.96 -12.81
N SER A 105 13.25 -17.25 -11.63
CA SER A 105 13.98 -18.49 -11.32
C SER A 105 13.12 -19.54 -10.61
N LEU A 106 11.91 -19.18 -10.17
CA LEU A 106 11.03 -20.09 -9.45
C LEU A 106 10.45 -21.16 -10.38
N ALA A 107 10.38 -22.39 -9.87
CA ALA A 107 9.62 -23.45 -10.52
C ALA A 107 8.11 -23.13 -10.50
N HIS A 108 7.35 -23.71 -11.42
CA HIS A 108 5.90 -23.49 -11.50
C HIS A 108 5.19 -23.82 -10.18
N SER A 109 5.55 -24.93 -9.54
CA SER A 109 5.00 -25.34 -8.25
C SER A 109 5.34 -24.40 -7.10
N GLU A 110 6.51 -23.75 -7.15
CA GLU A 110 6.91 -22.73 -6.18
C GLU A 110 6.09 -21.45 -6.37
N LYS A 111 5.84 -21.05 -7.62
CA LYS A 111 4.93 -19.93 -7.94
C LYS A 111 3.50 -20.24 -7.48
N ASP A 112 3.01 -21.45 -7.72
CA ASP A 112 1.67 -21.89 -7.30
C ASP A 112 1.50 -21.83 -5.77
N ASP A 113 2.51 -22.28 -5.01
CA ASP A 113 2.54 -22.18 -3.54
C ASP A 113 2.48 -20.71 -3.07
N ILE A 114 3.29 -19.84 -3.67
CA ILE A 114 3.30 -18.40 -3.36
C ILE A 114 1.94 -17.76 -3.65
N ILE A 115 1.35 -18.06 -4.81
CA ILE A 115 0.05 -17.50 -5.20
C ILE A 115 -1.07 -18.00 -4.28
N THR A 116 -1.05 -19.27 -3.87
CA THR A 116 -1.99 -19.81 -2.88
C THR A 116 -1.90 -19.06 -1.55
N LYS A 117 -0.69 -18.73 -1.09
CA LYS A 117 -0.50 -17.94 0.14
C LYS A 117 -0.98 -16.49 -0.03
N LEU A 118 -0.71 -15.88 -1.18
CA LEU A 118 -1.23 -14.54 -1.49
C LEU A 118 -2.76 -14.52 -1.55
N GLN A 119 -3.41 -15.55 -2.10
CA GLN A 119 -4.88 -15.66 -2.07
C GLN A 119 -5.42 -15.61 -0.63
N LEU A 120 -4.81 -16.36 0.29
CA LEU A 120 -5.21 -16.36 1.70
C LEU A 120 -5.04 -14.99 2.36
N ILE A 121 -3.91 -14.30 2.09
CA ILE A 121 -3.62 -12.97 2.64
C ILE A 121 -4.65 -11.96 2.12
N PHE A 122 -4.90 -11.92 0.81
CA PHE A 122 -5.84 -10.99 0.20
C PHE A 122 -7.31 -11.31 0.55
N ASP A 123 -7.64 -12.58 0.78
CA ASP A 123 -8.93 -12.96 1.35
C ASP A 123 -9.10 -12.44 2.78
N ALA A 124 -8.06 -12.48 3.61
CA ALA A 124 -8.10 -11.92 4.95
C ALA A 124 -8.28 -10.39 4.90
N MET A 125 -7.55 -9.69 4.02
CA MET A 125 -7.73 -8.25 3.80
C MET A 125 -9.16 -7.92 3.37
N ARG A 126 -9.74 -8.66 2.41
CA ARG A 126 -11.11 -8.44 1.92
C ARG A 126 -12.19 -8.67 2.98
N LYS A 127 -11.91 -9.53 3.96
CA LYS A 127 -12.81 -9.86 5.08
C LYS A 127 -12.67 -8.90 6.25
N ALA A 128 -11.59 -8.11 6.31
CA ALA A 128 -11.40 -7.14 7.37
C ALA A 128 -12.56 -6.13 7.38
N GLU A 129 -13.17 -5.92 8.54
CA GLU A 129 -14.27 -4.97 8.70
C GLU A 129 -13.72 -3.57 8.98
N CYS A 130 -14.20 -2.57 8.23
CA CYS A 130 -13.84 -1.19 8.50
C CYS A 130 -14.40 -0.78 9.88
N PRO A 131 -13.56 -0.21 10.78
CA PRO A 131 -14.03 0.23 12.09
C PRO A 131 -14.98 1.42 12.03
N TRP A 132 -15.10 2.08 10.87
CA TRP A 132 -15.95 3.23 10.63
C TRP A 132 -16.99 2.91 9.54
N PRO A 133 -18.30 3.15 9.79
CA PRO A 133 -19.33 2.87 8.80
C PRO A 133 -19.14 3.66 7.51
N ASP A 134 -19.16 2.94 6.38
CA ASP A 134 -19.15 3.52 5.03
C ASP A 134 -17.99 4.52 4.79
N PHE A 135 -16.83 4.24 5.40
CA PHE A 135 -15.67 5.12 5.40
C PHE A 135 -14.68 4.79 4.28
N PHE A 136 -14.21 5.81 3.58
CA PHE A 136 -13.11 5.71 2.62
C PHE A 136 -12.00 6.70 2.98
N GLY A 137 -10.78 6.20 3.19
CA GLY A 137 -9.67 6.98 3.71
C GLY A 137 -8.57 6.10 4.31
N GLY A 138 -7.60 6.74 4.95
CA GLY A 138 -6.46 6.08 5.58
C GLY A 138 -6.86 5.23 6.78
N LEU A 139 -6.00 4.27 7.15
CA LEU A 139 -6.20 3.47 8.36
C LEU A 139 -6.14 4.32 9.63
N ASP A 140 -5.59 5.53 9.58
CA ASP A 140 -5.58 6.48 10.68
C ASP A 140 -6.89 7.30 10.80
N GLY A 141 -7.91 7.00 9.99
CA GLY A 141 -9.15 7.78 9.93
C GLY A 141 -9.00 9.11 9.17
N GLY A 142 -7.85 9.32 8.52
CA GLY A 142 -7.54 10.51 7.73
C GLY A 142 -7.99 10.40 6.28
N GLY A 143 -7.41 11.26 5.43
CA GLY A 143 -7.73 11.34 4.01
C GLY A 143 -7.32 10.11 3.21
N VAL A 144 -7.56 10.16 1.91
CA VAL A 144 -7.18 9.10 0.97
C VAL A 144 -5.74 9.33 0.54
N TYR A 145 -4.79 8.55 1.07
CA TYR A 145 -3.35 8.69 0.81
C TYR A 145 -2.92 8.07 -0.52
N HIS A 146 -3.48 8.59 -1.61
CA HIS A 146 -3.12 8.23 -2.97
C HIS A 146 -2.98 9.51 -3.80
N TYR A 147 -2.01 9.58 -4.72
CA TYR A 147 -1.70 10.83 -5.43
C TYR A 147 -2.89 11.40 -6.24
N LEU A 148 -3.80 10.55 -6.72
CA LEU A 148 -5.06 10.98 -7.37
C LEU A 148 -5.96 11.81 -6.44
N PHE A 149 -5.78 11.69 -5.13
CA PHE A 149 -6.45 12.46 -4.09
C PHE A 149 -5.54 13.52 -3.46
N TYR A 150 -4.34 13.76 -3.98
CA TYR A 150 -3.56 14.93 -3.60
C TYR A 150 -4.22 16.17 -4.19
N SER A 151 -4.60 17.12 -3.33
CA SER A 151 -5.48 18.23 -3.68
C SER A 151 -4.88 19.16 -4.73
N GLN A 152 -5.66 19.42 -5.77
CA GLN A 152 -5.30 20.31 -6.86
C GLN A 152 -5.65 21.78 -6.57
N HIS A 153 -6.28 22.07 -5.42
CA HIS A 153 -6.62 23.42 -4.95
C HIS A 153 -5.45 24.19 -4.32
N GLY A 154 -4.27 23.58 -4.17
CA GLY A 154 -3.04 24.24 -3.72
C GLY A 154 -2.84 24.29 -2.20
N ASP A 155 -3.71 23.63 -1.42
CA ASP A 155 -3.61 23.51 0.04
C ASP A 155 -2.66 22.40 0.52
N LYS A 156 -2.06 21.63 -0.41
CA LYS A 156 -1.07 20.57 -0.17
C LYS A 156 -1.54 19.49 0.81
N LYS A 157 -2.78 19.04 0.66
CA LYS A 157 -3.40 18.00 1.49
C LYS A 157 -3.93 16.88 0.62
N PHE A 158 -4.09 15.70 1.23
CA PHE A 158 -4.92 14.66 0.66
C PHE A 158 -6.39 14.97 0.93
N LEU A 159 -7.25 14.66 -0.04
CA LEU A 159 -8.70 14.79 0.09
C LEU A 159 -9.27 13.67 0.97
N GLY A 160 -10.49 13.89 1.48
CA GLY A 160 -11.16 12.98 2.39
C GLY A 160 -10.83 13.26 3.87
N PRO A 161 -11.21 12.35 4.79
CA PRO A 161 -11.94 11.10 4.53
C PRO A 161 -13.31 11.32 3.89
N PHE A 162 -13.85 10.28 3.26
CA PHE A 162 -15.18 10.29 2.67
C PHE A 162 -16.10 9.32 3.39
N SER A 163 -17.38 9.70 3.48
CA SER A 163 -18.46 8.81 3.92
C SER A 163 -19.34 8.52 2.71
N GLY A 164 -19.38 7.26 2.30
CA GLY A 164 -20.09 6.81 1.11
C GLY A 164 -19.24 6.82 -0.15
N GLU A 165 -19.40 5.75 -0.93
CA GLU A 165 -18.86 5.63 -2.29
C GLU A 165 -19.18 6.85 -3.17
N PRO A 166 -20.42 7.42 -3.16
CA PRO A 166 -20.70 8.62 -3.95
C PRO A 166 -19.81 9.81 -3.57
N ALA A 167 -19.47 9.98 -2.29
CA ALA A 167 -18.60 11.07 -1.83
C ALA A 167 -17.15 10.83 -2.26
N PHE A 168 -16.67 9.58 -2.17
CA PHE A 168 -15.35 9.19 -2.66
C PHE A 168 -15.19 9.49 -4.16
N VAL A 169 -16.16 9.05 -4.97
CA VAL A 169 -16.16 9.29 -6.43
C VAL A 169 -16.29 10.78 -6.75
N ALA A 170 -17.16 11.51 -6.04
CA ALA A 170 -17.27 12.96 -6.20
C ALA A 170 -15.97 13.70 -5.86
N GLY A 171 -15.25 13.26 -4.83
CA GLY A 171 -13.94 13.79 -4.47
C GLY A 171 -12.92 13.61 -5.59
N LEU A 172 -12.85 12.43 -6.20
CA LEU A 172 -11.96 12.15 -7.33
C LEU A 172 -12.29 13.03 -8.56
N ILE A 173 -13.57 13.14 -8.91
CA ILE A 173 -14.04 13.99 -10.03
C ILE A 173 -13.73 15.47 -9.75
N GLY A 174 -14.04 15.94 -8.54
CA GLY A 174 -13.80 17.31 -8.11
C GLY A 174 -12.32 17.68 -8.16
N ASN A 175 -11.44 16.76 -7.76
CA ASN A 175 -10.00 16.98 -7.83
C ASN A 175 -9.51 17.13 -9.28
N TYR A 176 -10.03 16.31 -10.19
CA TYR A 176 -9.73 16.44 -11.63
C TYR A 176 -10.26 17.75 -12.21
N ARG A 177 -11.48 18.18 -11.85
CA ARG A 177 -12.01 19.49 -12.24
C ARG A 177 -11.10 20.62 -11.76
N ALA A 178 -10.63 20.56 -10.52
CA ALA A 178 -9.70 21.55 -9.98
C ALA A 178 -8.36 21.58 -10.75
N LEU A 179 -7.83 20.44 -11.20
CA LEU A 179 -6.67 20.39 -12.08
C LEU A 179 -6.93 21.10 -13.42
N VAL A 180 -8.06 20.78 -14.06
CA VAL A 180 -8.49 21.36 -15.34
C VAL A 180 -8.60 22.89 -15.23
N GLU A 181 -9.24 23.39 -14.17
CA GLU A 181 -9.41 24.82 -13.91
C GLU A 181 -8.06 25.51 -13.63
N ARG A 182 -7.23 24.92 -12.76
CA ARG A 182 -5.90 25.46 -12.42
C ARG A 182 -5.01 25.61 -13.66
N ASN A 183 -5.08 24.66 -14.58
CA ASN A 183 -4.28 24.64 -15.80
C ASN A 183 -4.97 25.34 -17.00
N ASN A 184 -6.14 25.95 -16.79
CA ASN A 184 -6.94 26.61 -17.83
C ASN A 184 -7.20 25.71 -19.05
N LEU A 185 -7.50 24.42 -18.79
CA LEU A 185 -7.77 23.43 -19.83
C LEU A 185 -9.27 23.39 -20.18
N PRO A 186 -9.64 22.95 -21.39
CA PRO A 186 -11.05 22.74 -21.73
C PRO A 186 -11.71 21.66 -20.85
N ASP A 187 -12.90 21.96 -20.34
CA ASP A 187 -13.61 21.12 -19.36
C ASP A 187 -14.41 19.95 -19.95
N TYR A 188 -14.27 19.65 -21.25
CA TYR A 188 -14.99 18.57 -21.92
C TYR A 188 -14.81 17.22 -21.22
N LYS A 189 -13.58 16.90 -20.80
CA LYS A 189 -13.27 15.66 -20.07
C LYS A 189 -13.80 15.68 -18.63
N ALA A 190 -13.73 16.82 -17.95
CA ALA A 190 -14.30 16.95 -16.60
C ALA A 190 -15.81 16.66 -16.63
N ARG A 191 -16.54 17.25 -17.59
CA ARG A 191 -17.98 16.96 -17.79
C ARG A 191 -18.27 15.51 -18.17
N PHE A 192 -17.35 14.85 -18.88
CA PHE A 192 -17.46 13.42 -19.16
C PHE A 192 -17.39 12.60 -17.86
N TYR A 193 -16.39 12.84 -17.02
CA TYR A 193 -16.27 12.13 -15.74
C TYR A 193 -17.45 12.40 -14.80
N GLU A 194 -17.90 13.65 -14.70
CA GLU A 194 -19.08 14.02 -13.90
C GLU A 194 -20.34 13.26 -14.31
N LYS A 195 -20.50 13.01 -15.61
CA LYS A 195 -21.69 12.36 -16.15
C LYS A 195 -21.64 10.84 -16.04
N TYR A 196 -20.46 10.23 -16.12
CA TYR A 196 -20.33 8.79 -16.35
C TYR A 196 -19.55 8.03 -15.28
N LEU A 197 -18.64 8.66 -14.55
CA LEU A 197 -17.72 7.94 -13.67
C LEU A 197 -18.45 7.23 -12.53
N ALA A 198 -19.40 7.91 -11.87
CA ALA A 198 -20.20 7.33 -10.79
C ALA A 198 -21.02 6.10 -11.24
N ARG A 199 -21.37 6.00 -12.54
CA ARG A 199 -22.08 4.83 -13.06
C ARG A 199 -21.17 3.61 -13.20
N VAL A 200 -19.87 3.82 -13.45
CA VAL A 200 -18.88 2.75 -13.59
C VAL A 200 -18.37 2.33 -12.22
N LEU A 201 -18.13 3.28 -11.33
CA LEU A 201 -17.55 3.05 -10.01
C LEU A 201 -18.61 2.95 -8.90
N GLN A 202 -19.78 2.35 -9.17
CA GLN A 202 -20.83 2.15 -8.17
C GLN A 202 -20.90 0.70 -7.68
N GLY A 203 -21.36 0.49 -6.45
CA GLY A 203 -21.62 -0.82 -5.87
C GLY A 203 -20.43 -1.43 -5.13
N HIS A 204 -19.41 -0.63 -4.83
CA HIS A 204 -18.19 -1.03 -4.15
C HIS A 204 -18.26 -0.63 -2.66
N ARG A 205 -17.67 -1.47 -1.82
CA ARG A 205 -17.61 -1.25 -0.36
C ARG A 205 -16.21 -0.85 0.09
N PRO A 206 -16.08 -0.16 1.23
CA PRO A 206 -14.79 0.00 1.89
C PRO A 206 -14.11 -1.35 2.12
N THR A 207 -12.93 -1.52 1.57
CA THR A 207 -12.13 -2.74 1.61
C THR A 207 -10.70 -2.40 1.96
N LEU A 208 -10.10 -3.15 2.89
CA LEU A 208 -8.71 -2.95 3.26
C LEU A 208 -7.83 -3.23 2.04
N THR A 209 -7.05 -2.22 1.66
CA THR A 209 -6.25 -2.21 0.44
C THR A 209 -4.81 -1.87 0.80
N HIS A 210 -3.86 -2.58 0.21
CA HIS A 210 -2.43 -2.29 0.31
C HIS A 210 -2.07 -1.09 -0.56
N GLY A 211 -2.57 -1.07 -1.80
CA GLY A 211 -2.43 0.07 -2.72
C GLY A 211 -1.08 0.19 -3.41
N ASP A 212 -0.17 -0.80 -3.24
CA ASP A 212 1.09 -0.91 -3.99
C ASP A 212 1.60 -2.36 -4.01
N VAL A 213 0.73 -3.32 -4.36
CA VAL A 213 1.10 -4.74 -4.46
C VAL A 213 1.94 -5.03 -5.70
N GLN A 214 3.22 -4.66 -5.62
CA GLN A 214 4.25 -5.01 -6.60
C GLN A 214 5.15 -6.11 -6.04
N GLN A 215 5.76 -6.92 -6.90
CA GLN A 215 6.68 -7.99 -6.46
C GLN A 215 7.84 -7.48 -5.59
N LYS A 216 8.24 -6.21 -5.72
CA LYS A 216 9.25 -5.57 -4.85
C LYS A 216 8.79 -5.39 -3.39
N ASN A 217 7.49 -5.35 -3.17
CA ASN A 217 6.85 -5.16 -1.87
C ASN A 217 6.33 -6.48 -1.28
N ILE A 218 6.63 -7.61 -1.93
CA ILE A 218 6.32 -8.95 -1.44
C ILE A 218 7.64 -9.61 -1.04
N MET A 219 7.87 -9.76 0.26
CA MET A 219 9.04 -10.46 0.78
C MET A 219 8.76 -11.95 0.87
N VAL A 220 9.74 -12.75 0.43
CA VAL A 220 9.69 -14.21 0.49
C VAL A 220 10.80 -14.76 1.37
N VAL A 221 10.41 -15.58 2.34
CA VAL A 221 11.30 -16.21 3.32
C VAL A 221 11.31 -17.71 3.06
N GLU A 222 12.43 -18.26 2.62
CA GLU A 222 12.51 -19.70 2.35
C GLU A 222 12.34 -20.51 3.66
N ASN A 223 11.37 -21.42 3.64
CA ASN A 223 11.09 -22.33 4.74
C ASN A 223 11.82 -23.66 4.53
N THR A 224 13.05 -23.75 5.03
CA THR A 224 13.90 -24.95 4.85
C THR A 224 13.37 -26.19 5.59
N SER A 225 12.42 -26.04 6.50
CA SER A 225 11.87 -27.12 7.31
C SER A 225 10.59 -27.73 6.73
N ARG A 226 9.97 -27.07 5.75
CA ARG A 226 8.71 -27.50 5.13
C ARG A 226 8.81 -27.33 3.61
N PRO A 227 9.15 -28.39 2.86
CA PRO A 227 9.04 -28.33 1.40
C PRO A 227 7.58 -28.12 1.01
N ASN A 228 7.35 -27.59 -0.19
CA ASN A 228 6.01 -27.46 -0.74
C ASN A 228 5.39 -28.85 -1.02
N ASP A 229 4.11 -28.90 -1.36
CA ASP A 229 3.36 -30.16 -1.58
C ASP A 229 3.96 -31.05 -2.68
N GLN A 230 4.82 -30.49 -3.55
CA GLN A 230 5.51 -31.20 -4.64
C GLN A 230 6.99 -31.48 -4.32
N GLY A 231 7.44 -31.28 -3.08
CA GLY A 231 8.82 -31.52 -2.65
C GLY A 231 9.83 -30.44 -3.05
N GLY A 232 9.36 -29.30 -3.58
CA GLY A 232 10.18 -28.12 -3.89
C GLY A 232 10.33 -27.18 -2.70
N ARG A 233 10.95 -26.01 -2.93
CA ARG A 233 11.06 -24.98 -1.87
C ARG A 233 9.68 -24.41 -1.54
N SER A 234 9.51 -24.00 -0.30
CA SER A 234 8.32 -23.25 0.14
C SER A 234 8.74 -21.92 0.75
N PHE A 235 7.89 -20.92 0.62
CA PHE A 235 8.21 -19.56 1.06
C PHE A 235 7.10 -18.98 1.93
N ASP A 236 7.46 -18.46 3.10
CA ASP A 236 6.55 -17.62 3.88
C ASP A 236 6.52 -16.21 3.26
N ILE A 237 5.36 -15.56 3.26
CA ILE A 237 5.10 -14.30 2.56
C ILE A 237 4.88 -13.18 3.58
N VAL A 238 5.52 -12.03 3.37
CA VAL A 238 5.26 -10.80 4.14
C VAL A 238 5.13 -9.62 3.20
N LEU A 239 4.06 -8.85 3.35
CA LEU A 239 3.83 -7.64 2.56
C LEU A 239 4.47 -6.44 3.26
N VAL A 240 5.22 -5.63 2.52
CA VAL A 240 5.92 -4.44 3.03
C VAL A 240 5.48 -3.19 2.26
N ASP A 241 5.84 -2.01 2.79
CA ASP A 241 5.52 -0.71 2.17
C ASP A 241 4.01 -0.38 2.15
N TRP A 242 3.43 -0.31 3.35
CA TRP A 242 2.01 -0.04 3.59
C TRP A 242 1.64 1.45 3.53
N GLU A 243 2.49 2.31 2.94
CA GLU A 243 2.30 3.77 2.97
C GLU A 243 1.09 4.26 2.18
N ASN A 244 0.61 3.48 1.20
CA ASN A 244 -0.56 3.79 0.36
C ASN A 244 -1.82 3.03 0.81
N SER A 245 -1.76 2.37 1.96
CA SER A 245 -2.84 1.52 2.44
C SER A 245 -4.01 2.30 3.04
N GLY A 246 -5.19 1.71 2.99
CA GLY A 246 -6.41 2.35 3.47
C GLY A 246 -7.66 1.54 3.21
N TRP A 247 -8.79 2.17 3.50
CA TRP A 247 -10.13 1.71 3.13
C TRP A 247 -10.51 2.34 1.80
N PHE A 248 -10.48 1.55 0.74
CA PHE A 248 -10.78 1.94 -0.63
C PHE A 248 -11.89 1.06 -1.21
N PRO A 249 -12.47 1.42 -2.37
CA PRO A 249 -13.32 0.49 -3.13
C PRO A 249 -12.61 -0.83 -3.42
N ASP A 250 -13.32 -1.96 -3.49
CA ASP A 250 -12.72 -3.30 -3.72
C ASP A 250 -12.06 -3.46 -5.09
N PHE A 251 -12.34 -2.58 -6.06
CA PHE A 251 -11.58 -2.53 -7.31
C PHE A 251 -10.19 -1.89 -7.20
N TRP A 252 -9.93 -1.13 -6.12
CA TRP A 252 -8.77 -0.24 -6.04
C TRP A 252 -7.45 -0.98 -6.02
N GLU A 253 -7.39 -2.13 -5.35
CA GLU A 253 -6.20 -2.98 -5.33
C GLU A 253 -5.83 -3.43 -6.75
N PHE A 254 -6.81 -3.87 -7.54
CA PHE A 254 -6.55 -4.28 -8.92
C PHE A 254 -6.12 -3.11 -9.80
N PHE A 255 -6.72 -1.94 -9.62
CA PHE A 255 -6.27 -0.73 -10.30
C PHE A 255 -4.78 -0.47 -10.01
N CYS A 256 -4.36 -0.47 -8.75
CA CYS A 256 -2.95 -0.25 -8.36
C CYS A 256 -2.03 -1.35 -8.92
N ALA A 257 -2.42 -2.62 -8.75
CA ALA A 257 -1.67 -3.78 -9.24
C ALA A 257 -1.57 -3.82 -10.78
N SER A 258 -2.51 -3.18 -11.49
CA SER A 258 -2.57 -3.19 -12.96
C SER A 258 -1.55 -2.26 -13.63
N TYR A 259 -0.91 -1.35 -12.89
CA TYR A 259 -0.03 -0.34 -13.48
C TYR A 259 1.12 -0.96 -14.32
N PRO A 260 1.89 -1.95 -13.83
CA PRO A 260 2.90 -2.64 -14.65
C PRO A 260 2.31 -3.41 -15.83
N LEU A 261 1.07 -3.90 -15.71
CA LEU A 261 0.39 -4.72 -16.73
C LEU A 261 0.05 -3.94 -18.01
N THR A 262 0.04 -2.61 -17.92
CA THR A 262 -0.24 -1.75 -19.07
C THR A 262 0.88 -1.82 -20.12
N PHE A 263 2.10 -2.19 -19.71
CA PHE A 263 3.28 -2.14 -20.59
C PHE A 263 4.17 -3.38 -20.53
N GLN A 264 4.03 -4.26 -19.53
CA GLN A 264 4.93 -5.39 -19.32
C GLN A 264 4.15 -6.71 -19.25
N TRP A 265 4.23 -7.49 -20.32
CA TRP A 265 3.73 -8.87 -20.44
C TRP A 265 4.87 -9.86 -20.68
N GLU A 266 6.09 -9.47 -20.30
CA GLU A 266 7.30 -10.26 -20.55
C GLU A 266 7.44 -11.45 -19.58
N GLU A 267 6.74 -11.41 -18.44
CA GLU A 267 6.68 -12.50 -17.47
C GLU A 267 5.24 -12.84 -17.05
N ASP A 268 5.07 -14.02 -16.47
CA ASP A 268 3.77 -14.56 -16.06
C ASP A 268 3.15 -13.85 -14.85
N TRP A 269 3.88 -13.00 -14.12
CA TRP A 269 3.34 -12.23 -12.99
C TRP A 269 2.10 -11.43 -13.38
N SER A 270 2.10 -10.89 -14.60
CA SER A 270 0.97 -10.12 -15.15
C SER A 270 -0.33 -10.92 -15.25
N TRP A 271 -0.20 -12.25 -15.35
CA TRP A 271 -1.30 -13.18 -15.24
C TRP A 271 -1.53 -13.59 -13.78
N ARG A 272 -0.48 -14.00 -13.06
CA ARG A 272 -0.60 -14.56 -11.70
C ARG A 272 -1.20 -13.59 -10.68
N VAL A 273 -1.00 -12.28 -10.83
CA VAL A 273 -1.61 -11.27 -9.93
C VAL A 273 -3.14 -11.31 -9.91
N GLN A 274 -3.75 -11.71 -11.04
CA GLN A 274 -5.19 -11.83 -11.21
C GLN A 274 -5.77 -13.06 -10.48
N GLU A 275 -4.92 -13.96 -10.01
CA GLU A 275 -5.34 -15.16 -9.27
C GLU A 275 -5.62 -14.86 -7.79
N PHE A 276 -5.07 -13.77 -7.23
CA PHE A 276 -5.30 -13.37 -5.83
C PHE A 276 -5.92 -11.98 -5.66
N VAL A 277 -5.82 -11.12 -6.66
CA VAL A 277 -6.54 -9.83 -6.73
C VAL A 277 -7.74 -9.96 -7.66
N GLN A 278 -8.93 -9.60 -7.17
CA GLN A 278 -10.15 -9.65 -7.97
C GLN A 278 -10.06 -8.67 -9.16
N VAL A 279 -10.37 -9.16 -10.35
CA VAL A 279 -10.28 -8.38 -11.59
C VAL A 279 -11.56 -7.56 -11.80
N TRP A 280 -11.37 -6.27 -12.07
CA TRP A 280 -12.43 -5.29 -12.33
C TRP A 280 -12.14 -4.52 -13.62
N PRO A 281 -12.44 -5.08 -14.81
CA PRO A 281 -11.94 -4.54 -16.07
C PRO A 281 -12.50 -3.16 -16.42
N ALA A 282 -13.76 -2.89 -16.09
CA ALA A 282 -14.41 -1.62 -16.42
C ALA A 282 -13.89 -0.48 -15.53
N GLU A 283 -13.77 -0.76 -14.23
CA GLU A 283 -13.22 0.13 -13.21
C GLU A 283 -11.75 0.40 -13.50
N MET A 284 -10.96 -0.64 -13.78
CA MET A 284 -9.56 -0.49 -14.17
C MET A 284 -9.42 0.39 -15.42
N ALA A 285 -10.18 0.13 -16.48
CA ALA A 285 -10.07 0.90 -17.72
C ALA A 285 -10.40 2.39 -17.54
N ILE A 286 -11.44 2.71 -16.75
CA ILE A 286 -11.79 4.12 -16.49
C ILE A 286 -10.80 4.79 -15.53
N MET A 287 -10.28 4.05 -14.54
CA MET A 287 -9.28 4.55 -13.60
C MET A 287 -7.93 4.79 -14.28
N GLN A 288 -7.51 3.95 -15.22
CA GLN A 288 -6.32 4.19 -16.03
C GLN A 288 -6.45 5.44 -16.92
N LEU A 289 -7.66 5.69 -17.45
CA LEU A 289 -7.92 6.92 -18.19
C LEU A 289 -7.78 8.15 -17.27
N MET A 290 -8.34 8.09 -16.05
CA MET A 290 -8.21 9.15 -15.06
C MET A 290 -6.77 9.35 -14.59
N ASP A 291 -6.05 8.26 -14.33
CA ASP A 291 -4.67 8.27 -13.90
C ASP A 291 -3.80 9.00 -14.92
N LYS A 292 -3.90 8.62 -16.19
CA LYS A 292 -3.19 9.29 -17.28
C LYS A 292 -3.52 10.78 -17.39
N ASP A 293 -4.74 11.17 -17.03
CA ASP A 293 -5.21 12.56 -17.10
C ASP A 293 -4.84 13.39 -15.86
N LEU A 294 -4.67 12.77 -14.68
CA LEU A 294 -4.27 13.41 -13.42
C LEU A 294 -2.75 13.38 -13.20
N GLY A 295 -2.05 12.39 -13.76
CA GLY A 295 -0.60 12.21 -13.69
C GLY A 295 0.21 13.05 -14.70
N LEU A 296 -0.41 14.04 -15.35
CA LEU A 296 0.23 15.02 -16.22
C LEU A 296 0.93 16.14 -15.44
#